data_AF-A0A966ERW4-F1
#
_entry.id   AF-A0A966ERW4-F1
#
_cell.length_a   1.000
_cell.length_b   1.000
_cell.length_c   1.000
_cell.angle_alpha   90.00
_cell.angle_beta   90.00
_cell.angle_gamma   90.00
#
_symmetry.space_group_name_H-M   'P 1'
#
loop_
_entity.id
_entity.type
_entity.pdbx_description
1 polymer ?
#
loop_
_entity_poly.entity_id
_entity_poly.type
_entity_poly.pdbx_seq_one_letter_code
_entity_poly.pdbx_strand_id
1 'polypeptide(L)'
;MTELNSPQKTVVNVNTYVGSVYSQLVGVTVTDIDVTLEFVFINPRDNTKGQVVSRVTLPLNVGLDLAQTILTTTKIHENKKKGAKND
;
A
#
# COMPACT_ATOMS: atom_id res chain seq x y z
N MET A 1 30.14 8.15 11.38
CA MET A 1 29.20 7.05 11.65
C MET A 1 27.87 7.47 11.07
N THR A 2 27.49 6.90 9.93
CA THR A 2 26.22 7.21 9.25
C THR A 2 25.13 6.36 9.89
N GLU A 3 24.14 6.98 10.51
CA GLU A 3 23.01 6.26 11.11
C GLU A 3 22.22 5.55 10.00
N LEU A 4 22.17 4.22 10.06
CA LEU A 4 21.27 3.40 9.26
C LEU A 4 19.84 3.67 9.74
N ASN A 5 19.06 4.43 8.96
CA ASN A 5 17.65 4.64 9.22
C ASN A 5 16.93 3.29 9.21
N SER A 6 16.42 2.88 10.37
CA SER A 6 15.55 1.71 10.48
C SER A 6 14.33 1.89 9.56
N PRO A 7 13.94 0.86 8.77
CA PRO A 7 12.82 0.98 7.84
C PRO A 7 11.54 1.38 8.58
N GLN A 8 10.93 2.50 8.19
CA GLN A 8 9.66 2.94 8.76
C GLN A 8 8.53 2.02 8.29
N LYS A 9 7.92 1.30 9.24
CA LYS A 9 6.78 0.43 8.97
C LYS A 9 5.49 1.24 8.97
N THR A 10 4.92 1.48 7.79
CA THR A 10 3.58 2.08 7.64
C THR A 10 2.55 0.97 7.41
N VAL A 11 1.59 0.85 8.31
CA VAL A 11 0.46 -0.09 8.18
C VAL A 11 -0.67 0.63 7.45
N VAL A 12 -0.97 0.21 6.22
CA VAL A 12 -2.09 0.76 5.44
C VAL A 12 -3.32 -0.10 5.68
N ASN A 13 -4.31 0.45 6.38
CA ASN A 13 -5.64 -0.16 6.48
C ASN A 13 -6.39 0.12 5.17
N VAL A 14 -6.38 -0.85 4.26
CA VAL A 14 -7.23 -0.80 3.07
C VAL A 14 -8.69 -1.03 3.50
N ASN A 15 -9.64 -0.30 2.91
CA ASN A 15 -11.09 -0.45 3.15
C ASN A 15 -11.62 -1.79 2.57
N THR A 16 -10.96 -2.89 2.85
CA THR A 16 -11.34 -4.22 2.39
C THR A 16 -12.48 -4.72 3.26
N TYR A 17 -13.63 -5.00 2.64
CA TYR A 17 -14.76 -5.60 3.32
C TYR A 17 -14.35 -6.96 3.91
N VAL A 18 -14.54 -7.11 5.22
CA VAL A 18 -14.30 -8.34 5.99
C VAL A 18 -15.22 -9.44 5.43
N GLY A 19 -14.63 -10.46 4.80
CA GLY A 19 -15.34 -11.54 4.09
C GLY A 19 -15.08 -11.64 2.58
N SER A 20 -14.37 -10.67 1.98
CA SER A 20 -13.86 -10.82 0.61
C SER A 20 -12.54 -11.59 0.58
N VAL A 21 -12.27 -12.30 -0.53
CA VAL A 21 -11.04 -13.09 -0.77
C VAL A 21 -9.79 -12.20 -0.96
N TYR A 22 -9.94 -10.88 -0.89
CA TYR A 22 -8.86 -9.91 -1.12
C TYR A 22 -8.08 -9.59 0.16
N SER A 23 -6.82 -9.18 0.00
CA SER A 23 -5.93 -8.76 1.10
C SER A 23 -6.56 -7.64 1.92
N GLN A 24 -6.54 -7.80 3.25
CA GLN A 24 -7.14 -6.85 4.19
C GLN A 24 -6.12 -5.84 4.73
N LEU A 25 -4.83 -6.14 4.61
CA LEU A 25 -3.75 -5.23 4.96
C LEU A 25 -2.65 -5.27 3.90
N VAL A 26 -2.00 -4.14 3.69
CA VAL A 26 -0.76 -4.06 2.93
C VAL A 26 0.34 -3.52 3.84
N GLY A 27 1.40 -4.31 4.05
CA GLY A 27 2.64 -3.87 4.66
C GLY A 27 3.56 -3.31 3.59
N VAL A 28 4.13 -2.14 3.84
CA VAL A 28 5.11 -1.51 2.93
C VAL A 28 6.44 -1.43 3.65
N THR A 29 7.47 -1.99 3.03
CA THR A 29 8.86 -1.86 3.47
C THR A 29 9.63 -1.15 2.36
N VAL A 30 10.35 -0.10 2.71
CA VAL A 30 11.18 0.67 1.78
C VAL A 30 12.63 0.60 2.23
N THR A 31 13.52 0.30 1.30
CA THR A 31 14.97 0.38 1.46
C THR A 31 15.54 1.39 0.47
N ASP A 32 16.85 1.60 0.51
CA ASP A 32 17.54 2.49 -0.42
C ASP A 32 17.51 1.98 -1.88
N ILE A 33 17.20 0.70 -2.09
CA ILE A 33 17.28 0.05 -3.41
C ILE A 33 15.93 -0.47 -3.91
N ASP A 34 15.02 -0.82 -3.00
CA ASP A 34 13.78 -1.49 -3.33
C ASP A 34 12.61 -1.12 -2.41
N VAL A 35 11.42 -1.46 -2.87
CA VAL A 35 10.17 -1.37 -2.14
C VAL A 35 9.52 -2.73 -2.15
N THR A 36 9.17 -3.25 -0.97
CA THR A 36 8.43 -4.50 -0.83
C THR A 36 7.01 -4.22 -0.32
N LEU A 37 6.02 -4.74 -1.06
CA LEU A 37 4.60 -4.73 -0.71
C LEU A 37 4.20 -6.13 -0.26
N GLU A 38 3.72 -6.24 0.98
CA GLU A 38 3.23 -7.49 1.56
C GLU A 38 1.71 -7.43 1.71
N PHE A 39 1.02 -8.31 1.01
CA PHE A 39 -0.43 -8.41 1.06
C PHE A 39 -0.79 -9.47 2.09
N VAL A 40 -1.52 -9.06 3.13
CA VAL A 40 -1.91 -9.92 4.25
C VAL A 40 -3.41 -10.12 4.25
N PHE A 41 -3.82 -11.39 4.32
CA PHE A 41 -5.18 -11.78 4.63
C PHE A 41 -5.29 -11.99 6.15
N ILE A 42 -6.25 -11.34 6.80
CA ILE A 42 -6.60 -11.63 8.19
C ILE A 42 -7.83 -12.53 8.20
N ASN A 43 -7.77 -13.60 8.99
CA ASN A 43 -8.91 -14.49 9.14
C ASN A 43 -10.08 -13.76 9.82
N PRO A 44 -11.25 -13.62 9.18
CA PRO A 44 -12.37 -12.87 9.73
C PRO A 44 -12.99 -13.54 10.98
N ARG A 45 -12.72 -14.83 11.21
CA ARG A 45 -13.18 -15.58 12.39
C ARG A 45 -12.20 -15.47 13.56
N ASP A 46 -10.96 -15.06 13.30
CA ASP A 46 -9.90 -14.93 14.29
C ASP A 46 -8.88 -13.88 13.83
N ASN A 47 -9.11 -12.63 14.26
CA ASN A 47 -8.32 -11.48 13.82
C ASN A 47 -6.87 -11.48 14.33
N THR A 48 -6.51 -12.44 15.18
CA THR A 48 -5.12 -12.64 15.64
C THR A 48 -4.29 -13.44 14.64
N LYS A 49 -4.94 -14.07 13.64
CA LYS A 49 -4.30 -14.90 12.63
C LYS A 49 -4.30 -14.21 11.27
N GLY A 50 -3.15 -13.63 10.92
CA GLY A 50 -2.86 -13.11 9.60
C GLY A 50 -1.96 -14.05 8.79
N GLN A 51 -2.18 -14.13 7.49
CA GLN A 51 -1.32 -14.84 6.55
C GLN A 51 -0.91 -13.92 5.41
N VAL A 52 0.39 -13.87 5.11
CA VAL A 52 0.89 -13.23 3.89
C VAL A 52 0.43 -14.07 2.70
N VAL A 53 -0.38 -13.48 1.82
CA VAL A 53 -0.91 -14.14 0.62
C VAL A 53 -0.12 -13.77 -0.63
N SER A 54 0.56 -12.63 -0.63
CA SER A 54 1.44 -12.21 -1.71
C SER A 54 2.53 -11.27 -1.19
N ARG A 55 3.70 -11.33 -1.82
CA ARG A 55 4.82 -10.42 -1.58
C ARG A 55 5.37 -9.99 -2.94
N VAL A 56 5.46 -8.69 -3.15
CA VAL A 56 5.98 -8.10 -4.38
C VAL A 56 7.12 -7.16 -4.02
N THR A 57 8.31 -7.41 -4.55
CA THR A 57 9.47 -6.53 -4.41
C THR A 57 9.73 -5.84 -5.74
N LEU A 58 9.83 -4.52 -5.69
CA LEU A 58 10.01 -3.65 -6.83
C LEU A 58 11.29 -2.84 -6.66
N PRO A 59 12.04 -2.55 -7.73
CA PRO A 59 13.07 -1.52 -7.70
C PRO A 59 12.49 -0.18 -7.23
N LEU A 60 13.26 0.61 -6.50
CA LEU A 60 12.79 1.85 -5.87
C LEU A 60 12.12 2.81 -6.84
N ASN A 61 12.70 3.00 -8.04
CA ASN A 61 12.13 3.87 -9.08
C ASN A 61 10.72 3.43 -9.51
N VAL A 62 10.52 2.12 -9.70
CA VAL A 62 9.20 1.56 -10.05
C VAL A 62 8.20 1.76 -8.90
N GLY A 63 8.67 1.63 -7.65
CA GLY A 63 7.85 1.91 -6.47
C GLY A 63 7.39 3.38 -6.38
N LEU A 64 8.28 4.32 -6.70
CA LEU A 64 7.96 5.75 -6.74
C LEU A 64 6.96 6.09 -7.85
N ASP A 65 7.13 5.53 -9.05
CA ASP A 65 6.20 5.73 -10.17
C ASP A 65 4.80 5.21 -9.83
N LEU A 66 4.72 4.05 -9.17
CA LEU A 66 3.45 3.50 -8.68
C LEU A 66 2.79 4.44 -7.66
N ALA A 67 3.55 4.94 -6.67
CA ALA A 67 3.04 5.87 -5.68
C ALA A 67 2.50 7.15 -6.32
N GLN A 68 3.24 7.73 -7.27
CA GLN A 68 2.83 8.94 -7.99
C GLN A 68 1.56 8.70 -8.82
N THR A 69 1.45 7.53 -9.45
CA THR A 69 0.27 7.14 -10.24
C THR A 69 -0.97 7.03 -9.36
N ILE A 70 -0.83 6.41 -8.17
CA ILE A 70 -1.92 6.29 -7.20
C ILE A 70 -2.37 7.68 -6.74
N LEU A 71 -1.43 8.54 -6.31
CA LEU A 71 -1.74 9.91 -5.85
C LEU A 71 -2.45 10.73 -6.93
N THR A 72 -1.95 10.66 -8.17
CA THR A 72 -2.54 11.36 -9.31
C THR A 72 -3.96 10.87 -9.59
N THR A 73 -4.18 9.56 -9.59
CA THR A 73 -5.49 8.95 -9.82
C THR A 73 -6.49 9.34 -8.73
N THR A 74 -6.07 9.29 -7.46
CA THR A 74 -6.89 9.72 -6.32
C THR A 74 -7.28 11.18 -6.45
N LYS A 75 -6.33 12.07 -6.77
CA LYS A 75 -6.59 13.50 -6.98
C LYS A 75 -7.59 13.74 -8.12
N ILE A 76 -7.42 13.06 -9.26
CA ILE A 76 -8.37 13.14 -10.39
C ILE A 76 -9.77 12.71 -9.96
N HIS A 77 -9.89 11.61 -9.20
CA HIS A 77 -11.17 11.11 -8.72
C HIS A 77 -11.84 12.09 -7.76
N GLU A 78 -11.10 12.66 -6.81
CA GLU A 78 -11.61 13.68 -5.90
C GLU A 78 -12.08 14.95 -6.63
N ASN A 79 -11.31 15.42 -7.61
CA ASN A 79 -11.67 16.58 -8.41
C ASN A 79 -12.95 16.35 -9.22
N LYS A 80 -13.13 15.15 -9.80
CA LYS A 80 -14.37 14.75 -10.48
C LYS A 80 -15.56 14.75 -9.53
N LYS A 81 -15.38 14.24 -8.30
CA LYS A 81 -16.45 14.21 -7.27
C LYS A 81 -16.86 15.62 -6.82
N LYS A 82 -15.94 16.58 -6.84
CA LYS A 82 -16.19 17.99 -6.48
C LYS A 82 -16.75 18.83 -7.64
N GLY A 83 -16.97 18.25 -8.82
CA GLY A 83 -17.48 18.97 -9.99
C GLY A 83 -16.51 19.99 -10.58
N ALA A 84 -15.23 19.95 -10.20
CA ALA A 84 -14.21 20.81 -10.77
C ALA A 84 -13.94 20.35 -12.22
N LYS A 85 -14.43 21.12 -13.20
CA LYS A 85 -13.97 21.00 -14.58
C LYS A 85 -12.49 21.35 -14.60
N ASN A 86 -11.67 20.39 -15.01
CA ASN A 86 -10.29 20.68 -15.39
C ASN A 86 -10.38 21.26 -16.82
N ASP A 87 -10.39 22.58 -16.94
CA ASP A 87 -10.01 23.27 -18.19
C ASP A 87 -8.48 23.26 -18.33
#